data_AF-A0A1Y1W710-F1
#
_entry.id   AF-A0A1Y1W710-F1
#
_cell.length_a   1.000
_cell.length_b   1.000
_cell.length_c   1.000
_cell.angle_alpha   90.00
_cell.angle_beta   90.00
_cell.angle_gamma   90.00
#
_symmetry.space_group_name_H-M   'P 1'
#
loop_
_entity.id
_entity.type
_entity.pdbx_description
1 polymer ?
#
loop_
_entity_poly.entity_id
_entity_poly.type
_entity_poly.pdbx_seq_one_letter_code
_entity_poly.pdbx_strand_id
1 'polypeptide(L)'
;MAKFTEVPLEVLNKLTFLIDKETNKNLLFSCKVLNTIGYNISLVIKFIDEFMKPYETLEIIITDIINNNKSINSDNYFIHVNSFLNYLLKYRPCFQYGRKKYTLLYNTITLNNPRFFYFITSQISFYPTVIRYNALNIASKVGLVEAFDFFLCHNPNLKFYGDNRKDKQLHDKDYFRFFLNACKGGHIKIIEKLFSMERTSTDIHNDDPYRIKINKINTAGHSNIAFDTACEKGHINIVKLLLNRDEINNIKDWNNALEKSVTNNHLDVALTLINDINNKKRKDLLSKNTRNFAFRIASQKKNEQLTNALLFSDSLSISEINWKFAIKNAIINEHTELLYILLKYASKLKNKDKIISVNTNDLIMELIIKKSDIRLLQLVNEIRGIYSYPLNNENEIIELILKKNSCIIIENLFYFFISVLNNKPFNESKRLNLTSENWSKCVSLAVNEHHFSFLYYLMITYNPEYTTLLSVKSWNLILSTLLLYYKMNIFNKLYKIKSKDILLSSNTINLLIKLIIKENNEDNNYILISLTNKEISFISKENFNSVFLYSVEHNIELFIEKLFEYHYRNLITDECKELCLYHIVNTNNFKLFKILLLKDKYICSTKNRNYIYKHGSQEMKCFINSI
;
A
#
# COMPACT_ATOMS: atom_id res chain seq x y z
N MET A 1 6.88 79.04 -30.77
CA MET A 1 7.15 77.83 -29.95
C MET A 1 7.82 78.27 -28.66
N ALA A 2 7.08 78.25 -27.56
CA ALA A 2 7.58 78.34 -26.18
C ALA A 2 6.60 77.54 -25.32
N LYS A 3 7.06 76.81 -24.30
CA LYS A 3 6.16 76.15 -23.35
C LYS A 3 5.50 77.19 -22.45
N PHE A 4 4.31 76.90 -21.92
CA PHE A 4 3.58 77.83 -21.04
C PHE A 4 4.38 78.24 -19.79
N THR A 5 5.34 77.42 -19.38
CA THR A 5 6.29 77.66 -18.27
C THR A 5 7.49 78.55 -18.62
N GLU A 6 7.66 78.90 -19.90
CA GLU A 6 8.80 79.66 -20.42
C GLU A 6 8.43 81.11 -20.80
N VAL A 7 7.17 81.51 -20.57
CA VAL A 7 6.67 82.86 -20.87
C VAL A 7 6.81 83.76 -19.63
N PRO A 8 7.46 84.94 -19.72
CA PRO A 8 7.62 85.85 -18.58
C PRO A 8 6.27 86.24 -17.96
N LEU A 9 6.21 86.31 -16.62
CA LEU A 9 4.97 86.57 -15.87
C LEU A 9 4.27 87.88 -16.27
N GLU A 10 5.04 88.89 -16.67
CA GLU A 10 4.54 90.18 -17.16
C GLU A 10 3.80 90.08 -18.50
N VAL A 11 4.21 89.13 -19.36
CA VAL A 11 3.55 88.84 -20.64
C VAL A 11 2.28 88.02 -20.40
N LEU A 12 2.30 87.07 -19.46
CA LEU A 12 1.12 86.32 -19.01
C LEU A 12 0.06 87.25 -18.39
N ASN A 13 0.47 88.22 -17.57
CA ASN A 13 -0.44 89.23 -17.02
C ASN A 13 -1.07 90.10 -18.12
N LYS A 14 -0.32 90.50 -19.15
CA LYS A 14 -0.89 91.23 -20.31
C LYS A 14 -1.88 90.36 -21.12
N LEU A 15 -1.63 89.06 -21.24
CA LEU A 15 -2.54 88.11 -21.91
C LEU A 15 -3.86 87.91 -21.16
N THR A 16 -3.90 88.10 -19.84
CA THR A 16 -5.15 88.03 -19.06
C THR A 16 -6.10 89.21 -19.31
N PHE A 17 -5.62 90.31 -19.90
CA PHE A 17 -6.47 91.46 -20.28
C PHE A 17 -6.98 91.37 -21.72
N LEU A 18 -6.51 90.40 -22.50
CA LEU A 18 -6.97 90.18 -23.87
C LEU A 18 -8.19 89.24 -23.83
N ILE A 19 -9.31 89.76 -24.32
CA ILE A 19 -10.59 89.06 -24.40
C ILE A 19 -10.79 88.65 -25.85
N ASP A 20 -11.15 87.38 -26.04
CA ASP A 20 -11.50 86.83 -27.35
C ASP A 20 -12.76 87.55 -27.88
N LYS A 21 -12.66 88.13 -29.09
CA LYS A 21 -13.69 89.03 -29.64
C LYS A 21 -15.00 88.32 -30.01
N GLU A 22 -14.99 87.01 -30.25
CA GLU A 22 -16.19 86.24 -30.62
C GLU A 22 -16.88 85.63 -29.40
N THR A 23 -16.09 85.19 -28.41
CA THR A 23 -16.61 84.44 -27.24
C THR A 23 -16.69 85.27 -25.96
N ASN A 24 -16.13 86.49 -25.98
CA ASN A 24 -16.07 87.45 -24.88
C ASN A 24 -15.45 86.89 -23.58
N LYS A 25 -14.64 85.84 -23.68
CA LYS A 25 -13.95 85.18 -22.56
C LYS A 25 -12.46 85.52 -22.57
N ASN A 26 -11.87 85.54 -21.38
CA ASN A 26 -10.44 85.74 -21.18
C ASN A 26 -9.65 84.64 -21.91
N LEU A 27 -8.67 85.02 -22.74
CA LEU A 27 -7.87 84.11 -23.58
C LEU A 27 -7.23 82.97 -22.77
N LEU A 28 -6.89 83.22 -21.50
CA LEU A 28 -6.33 82.23 -20.57
C LEU A 28 -7.30 81.06 -20.29
N PHE A 29 -8.61 81.31 -20.32
CA PHE A 29 -9.63 80.30 -20.06
C PHE A 29 -9.84 79.39 -21.28
N SER A 30 -9.75 79.94 -22.49
CA SER A 30 -9.82 79.18 -23.74
C SER A 30 -8.61 78.25 -23.92
N CYS A 31 -7.41 78.68 -23.50
CA CYS A 31 -6.22 77.83 -23.52
C CYS A 31 -6.27 76.66 -22.50
N LYS A 32 -7.08 76.74 -21.44
CA LYS A 32 -7.24 75.68 -20.43
C LYS A 32 -8.07 74.48 -20.89
N VAL A 33 -8.93 74.67 -21.90
CA VAL A 33 -9.86 73.64 -22.39
C VAL A 33 -9.26 72.82 -23.54
N LEU A 34 -8.38 73.40 -24.36
CA LEU A 34 -7.76 72.75 -25.51
C LEU A 34 -6.32 72.29 -25.22
N ASN A 35 -6.19 71.30 -24.35
CA ASN A 35 -4.91 70.75 -23.90
C ASN A 35 -4.16 69.96 -25.01
N THR A 36 -3.74 70.64 -26.09
CA THR A 36 -2.94 70.06 -27.17
C THR A 36 -1.90 71.03 -27.70
N ILE A 37 -0.62 70.72 -27.47
CA ILE A 37 0.38 70.81 -28.55
C ILE A 37 1.10 69.47 -28.62
N GLY A 38 0.87 68.79 -29.74
CA GLY A 38 1.63 67.62 -30.19
C GLY A 38 1.05 66.28 -29.78
N TYR A 39 -0.02 65.83 -30.44
CA TYR A 39 -0.07 64.58 -31.23
C TYR A 39 -1.45 64.48 -31.90
N ASN A 40 -1.48 63.96 -33.13
CA ASN A 40 -2.70 63.86 -33.93
C ASN A 40 -3.61 62.76 -33.35
N ILE A 41 -4.74 63.15 -32.77
CA ILE A 41 -5.76 62.26 -32.17
C ILE A 41 -6.20 61.18 -33.17
N SER A 42 -6.21 61.49 -34.47
CA SER A 42 -6.50 60.53 -35.53
C SER A 42 -5.51 59.36 -35.58
N LEU A 43 -4.21 59.60 -35.35
CA LEU A 43 -3.18 58.55 -35.36
C LEU A 43 -3.30 57.62 -34.15
N VAL A 44 -3.67 58.14 -32.99
CA VAL A 44 -3.88 57.35 -31.77
C VAL A 44 -5.14 56.49 -31.88
N ILE A 45 -6.23 57.06 -32.42
CA ILE A 45 -7.47 56.32 -32.67
C ILE A 45 -7.25 55.25 -33.74
N LYS A 46 -6.55 55.58 -34.83
CA LYS A 46 -6.22 54.63 -35.90
C LYS A 46 -5.34 53.48 -35.39
N PHE A 47 -4.39 53.75 -34.50
CA PHE A 47 -3.59 52.71 -33.87
C PHE A 47 -4.40 51.80 -32.93
N ILE A 48 -5.33 52.36 -32.15
CA ILE A 48 -6.25 51.57 -31.30
C ILE A 48 -7.18 50.71 -32.18
N ASP A 49 -7.70 51.27 -33.26
CA ASP A 49 -8.61 50.56 -34.16
C ASP A 49 -7.91 49.49 -35.01
N GLU A 50 -6.69 49.74 -35.49
CA GLU A 50 -5.92 48.79 -36.31
C GLU A 50 -5.24 47.70 -35.47
N PHE A 51 -4.74 48.01 -34.26
CA PHE A 51 -3.88 47.09 -33.51
C PHE A 51 -4.43 46.64 -32.16
N MET A 52 -5.49 47.25 -31.61
CA MET A 52 -6.06 46.87 -30.29
C MET A 52 -7.48 46.28 -30.41
N LYS A 53 -8.33 46.82 -31.29
CA LYS A 53 -9.69 46.32 -31.55
C LYS A 53 -9.78 44.82 -31.91
N PRO A 54 -8.85 44.24 -32.70
CA PRO A 54 -8.85 42.80 -32.99
C PRO A 54 -8.64 41.90 -31.75
N TYR A 55 -8.11 42.47 -30.66
CA TYR A 55 -7.83 41.76 -29.41
C TYR A 55 -8.92 41.96 -28.34
N GLU A 56 -9.86 42.91 -28.53
CA GLU A 56 -11.09 43.01 -27.72
C GLU A 56 -12.06 41.85 -28.00
N THR A 57 -11.96 41.24 -29.19
CA THR A 57 -12.77 40.12 -29.66
C THR A 57 -12.13 38.74 -29.42
N LEU A 58 -10.90 38.68 -28.90
CA LEU A 58 -10.31 37.41 -28.48
C LEU A 58 -11.02 36.94 -27.23
N GLU A 59 -11.80 35.86 -27.35
CA GLU A 59 -12.27 35.14 -26.18
C GLU A 59 -11.05 34.77 -25.33
N ILE A 60 -11.02 35.29 -24.10
CA ILE A 60 -10.10 34.81 -23.08
C ILE A 60 -10.58 33.41 -22.74
N ILE A 61 -10.11 32.42 -23.51
CA ILE A 61 -10.21 31.03 -23.14
C ILE A 61 -9.27 30.86 -21.95
N ILE A 62 -9.82 31.02 -20.75
CA ILE A 62 -9.22 30.49 -19.52
C ILE A 62 -9.43 28.96 -19.62
N THR A 63 -8.68 28.29 -20.49
CA THR A 63 -8.54 26.85 -20.35
C THR A 63 -7.73 26.63 -19.10
N ASP A 64 -8.33 25.89 -18.18
CA ASP A 64 -7.84 25.55 -16.85
C ASP A 64 -6.32 25.35 -16.82
N ILE A 65 -5.60 26.38 -16.37
CA ILE A 65 -4.17 26.28 -15.98
C ILE A 65 -4.00 25.31 -14.78
N ILE A 66 -5.09 24.75 -14.26
CA ILE A 66 -5.04 23.75 -13.21
C ILE A 66 -4.70 22.36 -13.76
N ASN A 67 -4.93 22.05 -15.05
CA ASN A 67 -4.67 20.70 -15.59
C ASN A 67 -4.01 20.73 -16.98
N ASN A 68 -2.68 20.84 -17.01
CA ASN A 68 -1.75 20.06 -17.85
C ASN A 68 -0.45 20.85 -18.10
N ASN A 69 0.68 20.18 -17.91
CA ASN A 69 2.03 20.61 -18.28
C ASN A 69 2.17 20.75 -19.81
N LYS A 70 1.54 21.76 -20.42
CA LYS A 70 1.90 22.25 -21.75
C LYS A 70 2.04 23.76 -21.68
N SER A 71 3.26 24.22 -21.93
CA SER A 71 3.61 25.61 -22.17
C SER A 71 2.77 26.13 -23.34
N ILE A 72 1.65 26.78 -23.03
CA ILE A 72 1.02 27.69 -23.98
C ILE A 72 2.03 28.81 -24.19
N ASN A 73 2.38 29.09 -25.46
CA ASN A 73 3.34 30.12 -25.86
C ASN A 73 3.03 31.46 -25.20
N SER A 74 3.58 31.66 -24.00
CA SER A 74 3.55 32.89 -23.21
C SER A 74 4.22 34.03 -23.96
N ASP A 75 5.08 33.70 -24.91
CA ASP A 75 6.01 34.65 -25.51
C ASP A 75 5.30 35.72 -26.34
N ASN A 76 4.25 35.42 -27.11
CA ASN A 76 3.60 36.47 -27.92
C ASN A 76 2.84 37.51 -27.08
N TYR A 77 2.06 37.08 -26.07
CA TYR A 77 1.39 38.00 -25.16
C TYR A 77 2.41 38.82 -24.35
N PHE A 78 3.48 38.17 -23.87
CA PHE A 78 4.56 38.86 -23.15
C PHE A 78 5.36 39.82 -24.04
N ILE A 79 5.64 39.47 -25.29
CA ILE A 79 6.31 40.32 -26.28
C ILE A 79 5.46 41.56 -26.57
N HIS A 80 4.15 41.42 -26.69
CA HIS A 80 3.25 42.54 -26.95
C HIS A 80 3.03 43.43 -25.71
N VAL A 81 2.94 42.87 -24.50
CA VAL A 81 2.95 43.65 -23.24
C VAL A 81 4.29 44.37 -23.05
N ASN A 82 5.42 43.75 -23.39
CA ASN A 82 6.74 44.41 -23.38
C ASN A 82 6.87 45.48 -24.47
N SER A 83 6.26 45.29 -25.64
CA SER A 83 6.23 46.30 -26.71
C SER A 83 5.41 47.52 -26.29
N PHE A 84 4.25 47.30 -25.66
CA PHE A 84 3.43 48.36 -25.05
C PHE A 84 4.15 49.07 -23.90
N LEU A 85 4.89 48.33 -23.07
CA LEU A 85 5.75 48.86 -22.00
C LEU A 85 6.87 49.75 -22.57
N ASN A 86 7.55 49.29 -23.62
CA ASN A 86 8.59 50.06 -24.30
C ASN A 86 8.03 51.32 -24.97
N TYR A 87 6.80 51.28 -25.47
CA TYR A 87 6.10 52.45 -26.00
C TYR A 87 5.74 53.45 -24.89
N LEU A 88 5.19 53.00 -23.75
CA LEU A 88 4.88 53.86 -22.60
C LEU A 88 6.14 54.48 -21.97
N LEU A 89 7.24 53.71 -21.91
CA LEU A 89 8.55 54.16 -21.46
C LEU A 89 9.18 55.18 -22.42
N LYS A 90 9.06 54.96 -23.73
CA LYS A 90 9.68 55.80 -24.79
C LYS A 90 9.00 57.16 -24.93
N TYR A 91 7.68 57.25 -24.72
CA TYR A 91 6.95 58.47 -25.03
C TYR A 91 6.48 59.29 -23.83
N ARG A 92 6.66 58.82 -22.59
CA ARG A 92 6.41 59.57 -21.34
C ARG A 92 5.13 60.46 -21.31
N PRO A 93 3.97 60.18 -21.96
CA PRO A 93 2.86 61.12 -21.90
C PRO A 93 2.00 60.76 -20.69
N CYS A 94 2.03 61.61 -19.67
CA CYS A 94 0.96 61.78 -18.69
C CYS A 94 0.44 60.49 -17.99
N PHE A 95 1.31 59.75 -17.30
CA PHE A 95 0.89 58.89 -16.17
C PHE A 95 0.10 59.68 -15.08
N GLN A 96 0.14 61.02 -15.15
CA GLN A 96 -0.42 61.91 -14.13
C GLN A 96 -1.94 62.10 -14.16
N TYR A 97 -2.69 61.74 -15.20
CA TYR A 97 -4.13 62.11 -15.25
C TYR A 97 -5.06 61.02 -15.80
N GLY A 98 -5.76 60.31 -14.91
CA GLY A 98 -7.00 59.59 -15.24
C GLY A 98 -7.22 58.21 -14.59
N ARG A 99 -8.48 57.77 -14.52
CA ARG A 99 -8.97 56.48 -13.97
C ARG A 99 -8.21 55.24 -14.49
N LYS A 100 -7.58 55.32 -15.67
CA LYS A 100 -6.86 54.21 -16.34
C LYS A 100 -5.58 53.75 -15.63
N LYS A 101 -4.91 54.59 -14.82
CA LYS A 101 -3.67 54.19 -14.12
C LYS A 101 -3.90 53.12 -13.05
N TYR A 102 -5.04 53.16 -12.35
CA TYR A 102 -5.38 52.14 -11.35
C TYR A 102 -5.92 50.86 -11.99
N THR A 103 -6.53 50.95 -13.18
CA THR A 103 -6.84 49.77 -13.99
C THR A 103 -5.56 49.01 -14.36
N LEU A 104 -4.53 49.72 -14.82
CA LEU A 104 -3.24 49.10 -15.12
C LEU A 104 -2.60 48.49 -13.86
N LEU A 105 -2.65 49.19 -12.72
CA LEU A 105 -2.22 48.66 -11.43
C LEU A 105 -2.94 47.35 -11.08
N TYR A 106 -4.27 47.31 -11.15
CA TYR A 106 -5.01 46.07 -10.87
C TYR A 106 -4.65 44.95 -11.84
N ASN A 107 -4.49 45.27 -13.13
CA ASN A 107 -4.06 44.30 -14.13
C ASN A 107 -2.69 43.69 -13.77
N THR A 108 -1.75 44.50 -13.26
CA THR A 108 -0.44 43.98 -12.83
C THR A 108 -0.54 43.02 -11.66
N ILE A 109 -1.46 43.28 -10.72
CA ILE A 109 -1.71 42.40 -9.56
C ILE A 109 -2.41 41.12 -10.03
N THR A 110 -3.37 41.22 -10.95
CA THR A 110 -4.06 40.04 -11.50
C THR A 110 -3.14 39.14 -12.31
N LEU A 111 -2.11 39.71 -12.94
CA LEU A 111 -1.07 38.96 -13.66
C LEU A 111 -0.07 38.25 -12.73
N ASN A 112 -0.18 38.46 -11.41
CA ASN A 112 0.71 37.88 -10.40
C ASN A 112 2.21 38.11 -10.66
N ASN A 113 2.57 39.28 -11.21
CA ASN A 113 3.96 39.58 -11.59
C ASN A 113 4.56 40.66 -10.68
N PRO A 114 5.44 40.30 -9.72
CA PRO A 114 5.96 41.25 -8.74
C PRO A 114 6.87 42.33 -9.36
N ARG A 115 7.64 41.99 -10.40
CA ARG A 115 8.51 42.97 -11.09
C ARG A 115 7.67 44.05 -11.79
N PHE A 116 6.64 43.61 -12.49
CA PHE A 116 5.74 44.53 -13.19
C PHE A 116 4.90 45.36 -12.22
N PHE A 117 4.46 44.74 -11.13
CA PHE A 117 3.81 45.43 -10.03
C PHE A 117 4.70 46.55 -9.47
N TYR A 118 5.93 46.26 -9.06
CA TYR A 118 6.84 47.27 -8.50
C TYR A 118 7.14 48.41 -9.48
N PHE A 119 7.36 48.07 -10.75
CA PHE A 119 7.55 49.06 -11.80
C PHE A 119 6.36 50.00 -11.93
N ILE A 120 5.11 49.50 -11.99
CA ILE A 120 3.93 50.37 -12.06
C ILE A 120 3.75 51.17 -10.77
N THR A 121 4.03 50.57 -9.60
CA THR A 121 3.93 51.31 -8.35
C THR A 121 4.93 52.45 -8.23
N SER A 122 6.15 52.32 -8.75
CA SER A 122 7.13 53.41 -8.71
C SER A 122 6.73 54.61 -9.56
N GLN A 123 5.78 54.45 -10.50
CA GLN A 123 5.28 55.52 -11.38
C GLN A 123 4.00 56.20 -10.84
N ILE A 124 3.42 55.70 -9.74
CA ILE A 124 2.20 56.25 -9.16
C ILE A 124 2.53 56.94 -7.84
N SER A 125 2.30 58.26 -7.77
CA SER A 125 2.64 59.07 -6.60
C SER A 125 1.65 58.98 -5.44
N PHE A 126 0.41 58.52 -5.68
CA PHE A 126 -0.66 58.50 -4.67
C PHE A 126 -1.65 57.36 -4.89
N TYR A 127 -2.10 56.74 -3.79
CA TYR A 127 -3.08 55.67 -3.79
C TYR A 127 -4.27 56.01 -2.88
N PRO A 128 -5.45 56.31 -3.46
CA PRO A 128 -6.67 56.48 -2.68
C PRO A 128 -7.03 55.22 -1.89
N THR A 129 -7.68 55.39 -0.74
CA THR A 129 -8.08 54.29 0.15
C THR A 129 -8.84 53.17 -0.57
N VAL A 130 -9.81 53.51 -1.43
CA VAL A 130 -10.57 52.54 -2.23
C VAL A 130 -9.65 51.71 -3.14
N ILE A 131 -8.62 52.34 -3.72
CA ILE A 131 -7.66 51.66 -4.58
C ILE A 131 -6.81 50.67 -3.80
N ARG A 132 -6.31 51.08 -2.62
CA ARG A 132 -5.54 50.20 -1.74
C ARG A 132 -6.35 48.98 -1.31
N TYR A 133 -7.60 49.18 -0.90
CA TYR A 133 -8.49 48.08 -0.52
C TYR A 133 -8.77 47.11 -1.66
N ASN A 134 -9.08 47.62 -2.85
CA ASN A 134 -9.28 46.78 -4.02
C ASN A 134 -8.00 46.03 -4.41
N ALA A 135 -6.84 46.68 -4.30
CA ALA A 135 -5.55 46.06 -4.58
C ALA A 135 -5.24 44.94 -3.57
N LEU A 136 -5.48 45.14 -2.27
CA LEU A 136 -5.38 44.10 -1.23
C LEU A 136 -6.35 42.94 -1.52
N ASN A 137 -7.58 43.25 -1.91
CA ASN A 137 -8.58 42.24 -2.27
C ASN A 137 -8.10 41.38 -3.46
N ILE A 138 -7.62 42.00 -4.53
CA ILE A 138 -7.12 41.29 -5.72
C ILE A 138 -5.85 40.51 -5.38
N ALA A 139 -4.91 41.12 -4.65
CA ALA A 139 -3.69 40.46 -4.21
C ALA A 139 -3.99 39.21 -3.37
N SER A 140 -4.97 39.29 -2.44
CA SER A 140 -5.42 38.14 -1.65
C SER A 140 -6.05 37.02 -2.48
N LYS A 141 -6.69 37.36 -3.61
CA LYS A 141 -7.30 36.38 -4.53
C LYS A 141 -6.26 35.66 -5.39
N VAL A 142 -5.23 36.39 -5.83
CA VAL A 142 -4.24 35.90 -6.80
C VAL A 142 -2.97 35.38 -6.13
N GLY A 143 -2.68 35.79 -4.89
CA GLY A 143 -1.52 35.33 -4.15
C GLY A 143 -0.29 36.23 -4.27
N LEU A 144 -0.45 37.45 -4.78
CA LEU A 144 0.69 38.36 -4.96
C LEU A 144 1.09 39.02 -3.63
N VAL A 145 2.01 38.34 -2.94
CA VAL A 145 2.52 38.65 -1.60
C VAL A 145 3.15 40.03 -1.51
N GLU A 146 3.84 40.46 -2.56
CA GLU A 146 4.51 41.76 -2.70
C GLU A 146 3.51 42.90 -2.79
N ALA A 147 2.46 42.74 -3.61
CA ALA A 147 1.39 43.73 -3.71
C ALA A 147 0.58 43.81 -2.41
N PHE A 148 0.37 42.65 -1.77
CA PHE A 148 -0.26 42.60 -0.47
C PHE A 148 0.54 43.42 0.56
N ASP A 149 1.85 43.17 0.71
CA ASP A 149 2.72 43.95 1.61
C ASP A 149 2.77 45.43 1.28
N PHE A 150 2.96 45.74 0.00
CA PHE A 150 3.09 47.11 -0.44
C PHE A 150 1.86 47.92 -0.01
N PHE A 151 0.65 47.42 -0.26
CA PHE A 151 -0.56 48.14 0.10
C PHE A 151 -0.92 48.06 1.57
N LEU A 152 -0.44 47.06 2.32
CA LEU A 152 -0.53 47.08 3.78
C LEU A 152 0.32 48.22 4.36
N CYS A 153 1.58 48.34 3.93
CA CYS A 153 2.51 49.36 4.40
C CYS A 153 2.10 50.79 3.98
N HIS A 154 1.51 50.95 2.80
CA HIS A 154 1.05 52.23 2.24
C HIS A 154 -0.37 52.62 2.65
N ASN A 155 -0.97 51.93 3.62
CA ASN A 155 -2.27 52.28 4.18
C ASN A 155 -2.07 52.78 5.62
N PRO A 156 -2.01 54.11 5.87
CA PRO A 156 -1.73 54.66 7.18
C PRO A 156 -2.82 54.31 8.22
N ASN A 157 -4.03 53.96 7.77
CA ASN A 157 -5.12 53.45 8.62
C ASN A 157 -4.95 51.97 9.03
N LEU A 158 -3.88 51.31 8.58
CA LEU A 158 -3.45 49.97 9.00
C LEU A 158 -2.19 50.02 9.87
N LYS A 159 -1.64 51.22 10.16
CA LYS A 159 -0.54 51.37 11.12
C LYS A 159 -1.10 51.49 12.53
N PHE A 160 -0.93 50.43 13.31
CA PHE A 160 -1.19 50.37 14.74
C PHE A 160 -0.06 51.05 15.54
N TYR A 161 0.13 52.36 15.37
CA TYR A 161 0.77 53.14 16.42
C TYR A 161 -0.31 53.97 17.10
N GLY A 162 -0.38 53.82 18.42
CA GLY A 162 -1.34 54.49 19.29
C GLY A 162 -1.20 56.00 19.19
N ASP A 163 -1.88 56.61 18.23
CA ASP A 163 -2.13 58.03 18.23
C ASP A 163 -3.62 58.30 18.03
N ASN A 164 -4.12 59.16 18.90
CA ASN A 164 -5.51 59.42 19.23
C ASN A 164 -6.27 60.13 18.12
N ARG A 165 -6.46 59.50 16.96
CA ARG A 165 -7.34 60.03 15.91
C ARG A 165 -8.32 58.97 15.46
N LYS A 166 -9.60 59.35 15.43
CA LYS A 166 -10.77 58.58 15.02
C LYS A 166 -10.75 58.24 13.51
N ASP A 167 -9.64 57.69 13.02
CA ASP A 167 -9.45 57.31 11.63
C ASP A 167 -9.66 55.81 11.46
N LYS A 168 -10.66 55.48 10.63
CA LYS A 168 -11.30 54.17 10.49
C LYS A 168 -10.30 53.03 10.19
N GLN A 169 -10.25 52.09 11.12
CA GLN A 169 -9.54 50.80 11.09
C GLN A 169 -10.00 49.89 9.93
N LEU A 170 -9.21 48.86 9.60
CA LEU A 170 -9.63 47.77 8.72
C LEU A 170 -10.93 47.16 9.26
N HIS A 171 -12.01 47.24 8.49
CA HIS A 171 -13.27 46.62 8.90
C HIS A 171 -13.13 45.10 8.94
N ASP A 172 -13.69 44.45 9.96
CA ASP A 172 -13.73 42.97 10.11
C ASP A 172 -14.17 42.26 8.83
N LYS A 173 -15.11 42.87 8.09
CA LYS A 173 -15.61 42.38 6.80
C LYS A 173 -14.54 42.32 5.71
N ASP A 174 -13.65 43.31 5.66
CA ASP A 174 -12.59 43.37 4.64
C ASP A 174 -11.43 42.44 5.00
N TYR A 175 -11.05 42.35 6.28
CA TYR A 175 -10.11 41.33 6.76
C TYR A 175 -10.60 39.93 6.40
N PHE A 176 -11.85 39.62 6.77
CA PHE A 176 -12.45 38.32 6.48
C PHE A 176 -12.48 38.02 4.98
N ARG A 177 -12.74 39.02 4.15
CA ARG A 177 -12.74 38.86 2.69
C ARG A 177 -11.35 38.54 2.14
N PHE A 178 -10.30 39.20 2.64
CA PHE A 178 -8.92 38.87 2.25
C PHE A 178 -8.54 37.46 2.69
N PHE A 179 -8.87 37.10 3.92
CA PHE A 179 -8.63 35.78 4.47
C PHE A 179 -9.37 34.69 3.67
N LEU A 180 -10.66 34.89 3.38
CA LEU A 180 -11.46 33.95 2.59
C LEU A 180 -10.92 33.80 1.15
N ASN A 181 -10.52 34.90 0.51
CA ASN A 181 -9.89 34.85 -0.81
C ASN A 181 -8.59 34.05 -0.79
N ALA A 182 -7.75 34.27 0.22
CA ALA A 182 -6.48 33.56 0.38
C ALA A 182 -6.72 32.06 0.64
N CYS A 183 -7.70 31.71 1.49
CA CYS A 183 -8.14 30.34 1.71
C CYS A 183 -8.68 29.69 0.44
N LYS A 184 -9.45 30.41 -0.38
CA LYS A 184 -9.98 29.90 -1.66
C LYS A 184 -8.88 29.67 -2.69
N GLY A 185 -7.89 30.58 -2.73
CA GLY A 185 -6.80 30.56 -3.71
C GLY A 185 -5.59 29.71 -3.32
N GLY A 186 -5.50 29.19 -2.09
CA GLY A 186 -4.34 28.41 -1.66
C GLY A 186 -3.15 29.26 -1.20
N HIS A 187 -3.36 30.54 -0.89
CA HIS A 187 -2.30 31.52 -0.68
C HIS A 187 -1.82 31.57 0.77
N ILE A 188 -1.14 30.53 1.22
CA ILE A 188 -0.70 30.38 2.63
C ILE A 188 0.12 31.56 3.14
N LYS A 189 1.02 32.13 2.33
CA LYS A 189 1.85 33.29 2.71
C LYS A 189 1.01 34.54 3.01
N ILE A 190 -0.12 34.72 2.33
CA ILE A 190 -1.05 35.82 2.61
C ILE A 190 -1.78 35.55 3.92
N ILE A 191 -2.16 34.30 4.20
CA ILE A 191 -2.77 33.91 5.48
C ILE A 191 -1.81 34.13 6.64
N GLU A 192 -0.55 33.72 6.51
CA GLU A 192 0.49 33.94 7.53
C GLU A 192 0.67 35.43 7.84
N LYS A 193 0.61 36.29 6.82
CA LYS A 193 0.64 37.75 6.99
C LYS A 193 -0.61 38.29 7.66
N LEU A 194 -1.79 37.84 7.26
CA LEU A 194 -3.03 38.21 7.93
C LEU A 194 -2.98 37.81 9.42
N PHE A 195 -2.42 36.64 9.73
CA PHE A 195 -2.25 36.16 11.11
C PHE A 195 -1.15 36.89 11.88
N SER A 196 -0.09 37.38 11.23
CA SER A 196 0.90 38.20 11.93
C SER A 196 0.33 39.55 12.38
N MET A 197 -0.66 40.08 11.66
CA MET A 197 -1.38 41.30 12.03
C MET A 197 -2.33 41.13 13.23
N GLU A 198 -2.65 39.90 13.61
CA GLU A 198 -3.51 39.60 14.75
C GLU A 198 -2.75 39.69 16.09
N ARG A 199 -1.43 39.52 16.07
CA ARG A 199 -0.60 39.29 17.27
C ARG A 199 -0.24 40.54 18.10
N THR A 200 -0.60 41.76 17.69
CA THR A 200 -0.20 43.00 18.38
C THR A 200 -1.18 43.48 19.45
N SER A 201 -1.87 42.57 20.15
CA SER A 201 -2.85 42.92 21.21
C SER A 201 -2.51 42.36 22.61
N THR A 202 -1.36 41.70 22.80
CA THR A 202 -1.03 41.02 24.07
C THR A 202 -0.03 41.75 24.97
N ASP A 203 0.49 42.91 24.59
CA ASP A 203 1.37 43.68 25.47
C ASP A 203 0.66 44.92 26.02
N ILE A 204 0.44 44.91 27.34
CA ILE A 204 0.32 46.05 28.28
C ILE A 204 -1.12 46.47 28.71
N HIS A 205 -1.37 46.27 30.01
CA HIS A 205 -2.37 46.83 30.95
C HIS A 205 -3.89 46.73 30.67
N ASN A 206 -4.63 46.37 31.73
CA ASN A 206 -6.01 45.86 31.68
C ASN A 206 -7.14 46.91 31.63
N ASP A 207 -6.86 48.21 31.57
CA ASP A 207 -7.88 49.26 31.84
C ASP A 207 -8.15 50.26 30.71
N ASP A 208 -7.75 49.98 29.45
CA ASP A 208 -8.05 50.90 28.34
C ASP A 208 -9.42 50.59 27.65
N PRO A 209 -10.44 51.48 27.74
CA PRO A 209 -11.76 51.27 27.13
C PRO A 209 -11.77 51.31 25.59
N TYR A 210 -10.63 51.60 24.95
CA TYR A 210 -10.50 51.67 23.48
C TYR A 210 -9.89 50.41 22.84
N ARG A 211 -9.92 49.26 23.52
CA ARG A 211 -9.52 47.94 22.99
C ARG A 211 -9.98 47.74 21.54
N ILE A 212 -9.03 47.83 20.61
CA ILE A 212 -9.23 47.46 19.21
C ILE A 212 -9.35 45.94 19.17
N LYS A 213 -10.59 45.46 19.18
CA LYS A 213 -10.99 44.05 19.13
C LYS A 213 -10.85 43.49 17.72
N ILE A 214 -9.72 43.75 17.06
CA ILE A 214 -9.48 43.28 15.70
C ILE A 214 -8.74 41.93 15.80
N ASN A 215 -9.33 40.93 15.14
CA ASN A 215 -8.75 39.67 14.66
C ASN A 215 -8.99 38.34 15.39
N LYS A 216 -9.94 38.22 16.33
CA LYS A 216 -10.66 36.93 16.38
C LYS A 216 -11.37 36.79 15.03
N ILE A 217 -11.37 35.62 14.39
CA ILE A 217 -12.27 35.38 13.26
C ILE A 217 -13.69 35.53 13.85
N ASN A 218 -14.27 36.74 13.73
CA ASN A 218 -15.07 37.32 14.81
C ASN A 218 -16.53 36.83 14.86
N THR A 219 -16.82 35.71 14.19
CA THR A 219 -18.04 34.93 14.40
C THR A 219 -17.75 33.47 14.06
N ALA A 220 -18.38 32.54 14.77
CA ALA A 220 -18.35 31.12 14.41
C ALA A 220 -18.73 30.89 12.93
N GLY A 221 -19.63 31.72 12.38
CA GLY A 221 -20.04 31.65 10.98
C GLY A 221 -18.92 31.98 9.99
N HIS A 222 -18.08 32.98 10.26
CA HIS A 222 -16.96 33.35 9.38
C HIS A 222 -15.81 32.33 9.43
N SER A 223 -15.46 31.81 10.61
CA SER A 223 -14.43 30.77 10.78
C SER A 223 -14.78 29.50 10.01
N ASN A 224 -16.04 29.08 10.09
CA ASN A 224 -16.54 27.91 9.39
C ASN A 224 -16.39 28.07 7.87
N ILE A 225 -16.80 29.20 7.30
CA ILE A 225 -16.78 29.41 5.85
C ILE A 225 -15.35 29.33 5.29
N ALA A 226 -14.38 29.98 5.93
CA ALA A 226 -13.00 29.98 5.43
C ALA A 226 -12.35 28.60 5.55
N PHE A 227 -12.58 27.91 6.68
CA PHE A 227 -12.10 26.55 6.90
C PHE A 227 -12.73 25.55 5.93
N ASP A 228 -14.05 25.58 5.79
CA ASP A 228 -14.80 24.76 4.84
C ASP A 228 -14.32 25.01 3.40
N THR A 229 -14.05 26.27 3.04
CA THR A 229 -13.55 26.64 1.70
C THR A 229 -12.14 26.08 1.46
N ALA A 230 -11.24 26.17 2.44
CA ALA A 230 -9.91 25.56 2.33
C ALA A 230 -10.02 24.04 2.18
N CYS A 231 -10.97 23.41 2.88
CA CYS A 231 -11.23 21.98 2.78
C CYS A 231 -11.82 21.57 1.41
N GLU A 232 -12.80 22.35 0.92
CA GLU A 232 -13.45 22.17 -0.38
C GLU A 232 -12.47 22.29 -1.55
N LYS A 233 -11.45 23.14 -1.42
CA LYS A 233 -10.43 23.37 -2.46
C LYS A 233 -9.17 22.53 -2.30
N GLY A 234 -9.09 21.69 -1.26
CA GLY A 234 -7.98 20.77 -1.09
C GLY A 234 -6.67 21.40 -0.60
N HIS A 235 -6.71 22.59 -0.03
CA HIS A 235 -5.51 23.32 0.39
C HIS A 235 -4.97 22.79 1.73
N ILE A 236 -4.40 21.60 1.72
CA ILE A 236 -4.00 20.85 2.93
C ILE A 236 -3.09 21.63 3.89
N ASN A 237 -2.15 22.42 3.37
CA ASN A 237 -1.25 23.22 4.21
C ASN A 237 -2.01 24.35 4.94
N ILE A 238 -3.02 24.93 4.28
CA ILE A 238 -3.91 25.91 4.92
C ILE A 238 -4.76 25.22 5.96
N VAL A 239 -5.37 24.06 5.64
CA VAL A 239 -6.18 23.30 6.60
C VAL A 239 -5.37 22.97 7.86
N LYS A 240 -4.14 22.47 7.73
CA LYS A 240 -3.24 22.21 8.88
C LYS A 240 -2.94 23.47 9.69
N LEU A 241 -2.67 24.59 9.01
CA LEU A 241 -2.41 25.87 9.66
C LEU A 241 -3.66 26.37 10.42
N LEU A 242 -4.86 26.19 9.86
CA LEU A 242 -6.12 26.55 10.50
C LEU A 242 -6.49 25.62 11.66
N LEU A 243 -6.20 24.33 11.58
CA LEU A 243 -6.46 23.35 12.67
C LEU A 243 -5.72 23.67 13.99
N ASN A 244 -4.65 24.46 13.91
CA ASN A 244 -3.87 24.92 15.07
C ASN A 244 -4.44 26.20 15.71
N ARG A 245 -5.53 26.76 15.16
CA ARG A 245 -6.16 27.99 15.63
C ARG A 245 -7.25 27.68 16.65
N ASP A 246 -7.30 28.45 17.74
CA ASP A 246 -8.32 28.30 18.80
C ASP A 246 -9.73 28.52 18.26
N GLU A 247 -9.89 29.41 17.28
CA GLU A 247 -11.18 29.69 16.64
C GLU A 247 -11.75 28.46 15.92
N ILE A 248 -10.87 27.66 15.30
CA ILE A 248 -11.24 26.43 14.60
C ILE A 248 -11.50 25.31 15.60
N ASN A 249 -10.77 25.29 16.71
CA ASN A 249 -11.02 24.32 17.79
C ASN A 249 -12.36 24.52 18.49
N ASN A 250 -12.92 25.74 18.45
CA ASN A 250 -14.23 26.09 19.01
C ASN A 250 -15.41 25.87 18.06
N ILE A 251 -15.16 25.39 16.83
CA ILE A 251 -16.23 25.04 15.89
C ILE A 251 -17.04 23.86 16.43
N LYS A 252 -18.38 23.97 16.35
CA LYS A 252 -19.30 22.99 16.93
C LYS A 252 -19.37 21.67 16.16
N ASP A 253 -19.17 21.69 14.85
CA ASP A 253 -19.15 20.50 14.01
C ASP A 253 -18.37 20.73 12.70
N TRP A 254 -17.79 19.67 12.15
CA TRP A 254 -17.00 19.68 10.91
C TRP A 254 -17.70 18.95 9.76
N ASN A 255 -19.02 18.85 9.82
CA ASN A 255 -19.77 18.06 8.84
C ASN A 255 -19.57 18.61 7.42
N ASN A 256 -19.69 19.92 7.26
CA ASN A 256 -19.54 20.60 5.97
C ASN A 256 -18.11 20.50 5.42
N ALA A 257 -17.10 20.75 6.26
CA ALA A 257 -15.69 20.61 5.88
C ALA A 257 -15.38 19.20 5.35
N LEU A 258 -15.81 18.16 6.08
CA LEU A 258 -15.58 16.78 5.66
C LEU A 258 -16.33 16.44 4.38
N GLU A 259 -17.63 16.77 4.30
CA GLU A 259 -18.46 16.52 3.12
C GLU A 259 -17.89 17.18 1.86
N LYS A 260 -17.52 18.46 1.96
CA LYS A 260 -16.90 19.21 0.86
C LYS A 260 -15.54 18.65 0.44
N SER A 261 -14.69 18.25 1.38
CA SER A 261 -13.40 17.64 1.05
C SER A 261 -13.56 16.31 0.31
N VAL A 262 -14.47 15.43 0.75
CA VAL A 262 -14.66 14.12 0.10
C VAL A 262 -15.41 14.23 -1.24
N THR A 263 -16.40 15.13 -1.37
CA THR A 263 -17.12 15.37 -2.63
C THR A 263 -16.21 15.92 -3.73
N ASN A 264 -15.29 16.82 -3.36
CA ASN A 264 -14.28 17.36 -4.28
C ASN A 264 -13.03 16.46 -4.39
N ASN A 265 -13.08 15.23 -3.88
CA ASN A 265 -12.02 14.23 -3.99
C ASN A 265 -10.68 14.64 -3.33
N HIS A 266 -10.70 15.56 -2.36
CA HIS A 266 -9.56 15.94 -1.52
C HIS A 266 -9.45 15.02 -0.30
N LEU A 267 -9.15 13.75 -0.56
CA LEU A 267 -9.16 12.68 0.45
C LEU A 267 -8.03 12.81 1.49
N ASP A 268 -6.93 13.48 1.13
CA ASP A 268 -5.81 13.83 1.99
C ASP A 268 -6.19 14.89 3.05
N VAL A 269 -6.98 15.89 2.63
CA VAL A 269 -7.61 16.84 3.55
C VAL A 269 -8.61 16.12 4.45
N ALA A 270 -9.49 15.29 3.89
CA ALA A 270 -10.44 14.51 4.67
C ALA A 270 -9.73 13.64 5.73
N LEU A 271 -8.64 12.96 5.34
CA LEU A 271 -7.81 12.18 6.26
C LEU A 271 -7.20 13.05 7.35
N THR A 272 -6.72 14.25 7.01
CA THR A 272 -6.17 15.22 7.98
C THR A 272 -7.23 15.62 9.01
N LEU A 273 -8.47 15.89 8.58
CA LEU A 273 -9.58 16.23 9.47
C LEU A 273 -9.92 15.06 10.42
N ILE A 274 -10.04 13.84 9.88
CA ILE A 274 -10.35 12.66 10.70
C ILE A 274 -9.23 12.35 11.70
N ASN A 275 -7.97 12.50 11.30
CA ASN A 275 -6.84 12.30 12.19
C ASN A 275 -6.82 13.33 13.32
N ASP A 276 -7.12 14.60 13.06
CA ASP A 276 -7.20 15.62 14.10
C ASP A 276 -8.36 15.34 15.09
N ILE A 277 -9.52 14.90 14.57
CA ILE A 277 -10.65 14.44 15.39
C ILE A 277 -10.23 13.25 16.28
N ASN A 278 -9.54 12.26 15.72
CA ASN A 278 -9.08 11.07 16.44
C ASN A 278 -8.05 11.42 17.52
N ASN A 279 -7.05 12.23 17.18
CA ASN A 279 -5.98 12.62 18.10
C ASN A 279 -6.50 13.44 19.27
N LYS A 280 -7.42 14.39 19.02
CA LYS A 280 -8.04 15.22 20.06
C LYS A 280 -9.27 14.56 20.71
N LYS A 281 -9.64 13.34 20.29
CA LYS A 281 -10.79 12.56 20.77
C LYS A 281 -12.15 13.28 20.67
N ARG A 282 -12.33 14.16 19.68
CA ARG A 282 -13.52 15.01 19.49
C ARG A 282 -14.58 14.34 18.59
N LYS A 283 -15.06 13.16 19.00
CA LYS A 283 -15.93 12.30 18.16
C LYS A 283 -17.29 12.92 17.83
N ASP A 284 -17.72 13.88 18.63
CA ASP A 284 -18.94 14.68 18.54
C ASP A 284 -18.94 15.70 17.40
N LEU A 285 -17.77 16.05 16.84
CA LEU A 285 -17.67 16.98 15.71
C LEU A 285 -18.25 16.44 14.40
N LEU A 286 -18.53 15.13 14.31
CA LEU A 286 -19.09 14.51 13.12
C LEU A 286 -20.40 13.80 13.42
N SER A 287 -21.42 14.12 12.63
CA SER A 287 -22.67 13.39 12.61
C SER A 287 -22.46 11.98 12.02
N LYS A 288 -23.31 11.03 12.44
CA LYS A 288 -23.32 9.67 11.87
C LYS A 288 -23.52 9.70 10.36
N ASN A 289 -24.38 10.59 9.86
CA ASN A 289 -24.68 10.71 8.42
C ASN A 289 -23.45 11.13 7.63
N THR A 290 -22.75 12.17 8.07
CA THR A 290 -21.53 12.65 7.40
C THR A 290 -20.43 11.59 7.44
N ARG A 291 -20.25 10.91 8.58
CA ARG A 291 -19.25 9.83 8.68
C ARG A 291 -19.57 8.67 7.73
N ASN A 292 -20.85 8.27 7.65
CA ASN A 292 -21.32 7.26 6.70
C ASN A 292 -21.07 7.66 5.25
N PHE A 293 -21.36 8.92 4.91
CA PHE A 293 -21.13 9.48 3.59
C PHE A 293 -19.63 9.46 3.23
N ALA A 294 -18.77 9.98 4.10
CA ALA A 294 -17.32 9.98 3.92
C ALA A 294 -16.75 8.56 3.79
N PHE A 295 -17.23 7.61 4.60
CA PHE A 295 -16.83 6.21 4.55
C PHE A 295 -17.19 5.55 3.22
N ARG A 296 -18.40 5.81 2.71
CA ARG A 296 -18.84 5.30 1.40
C ARG A 296 -17.96 5.83 0.28
N ILE A 297 -17.65 7.14 0.26
CA ILE A 297 -16.78 7.76 -0.75
C ILE A 297 -15.35 7.23 -0.64
N ALA A 298 -14.78 7.15 0.57
CA ALA A 298 -13.44 6.61 0.80
C ALA A 298 -13.31 5.17 0.29
N SER A 299 -14.30 4.33 0.62
CA SER A 299 -14.36 2.94 0.16
C SER A 299 -14.50 2.84 -1.35
N GLN A 300 -15.37 3.66 -1.95
CA GLN A 300 -15.57 3.72 -3.41
C GLN A 300 -14.29 4.10 -4.15
N LYS A 301 -13.55 5.08 -3.61
CA LYS A 301 -12.26 5.56 -4.15
C LYS A 301 -11.09 4.65 -3.77
N LYS A 302 -11.34 3.58 -3.02
CA LYS A 302 -10.33 2.60 -2.56
C LYS A 302 -9.23 3.27 -1.71
N ASN A 303 -9.57 4.33 -0.99
CA ASN A 303 -8.65 5.00 -0.08
C ASN A 303 -8.64 4.29 1.28
N GLU A 304 -7.67 3.40 1.44
CA GLU A 304 -7.46 2.59 2.64
C GLU A 304 -7.22 3.44 3.88
N GLN A 305 -6.39 4.48 3.78
CA GLN A 305 -5.99 5.30 4.92
C GLN A 305 -7.18 6.03 5.52
N LEU A 306 -7.98 6.68 4.67
CA LEU A 306 -9.20 7.38 5.10
C LEU A 306 -10.24 6.40 5.62
N THR A 307 -10.42 5.25 4.95
CA THR A 307 -11.35 4.20 5.40
C THR A 307 -10.97 3.69 6.79
N ASN A 308 -9.69 3.36 7.01
CA ASN A 308 -9.17 2.91 8.30
C ASN A 308 -9.34 3.99 9.39
N ALA A 309 -9.02 5.25 9.09
CA ALA A 309 -9.14 6.35 10.03
C ALA A 309 -10.61 6.61 10.47
N LEU A 310 -11.55 6.49 9.53
CA LEU A 310 -12.99 6.60 9.80
C LEU A 310 -13.48 5.46 10.69
N LEU A 311 -13.03 4.22 10.43
CA LEU A 311 -13.39 3.05 11.24
C LEU A 311 -12.76 3.07 12.64
N PHE A 312 -11.51 3.52 12.74
CA PHE A 312 -10.81 3.67 14.02
C PHE A 312 -11.55 4.65 14.95
N SER A 313 -12.07 5.74 14.39
CA SER A 313 -12.79 6.77 15.15
C SER A 313 -14.03 6.21 15.85
N ASP A 314 -14.87 5.49 15.10
CA ASP A 314 -16.17 4.98 15.54
C ASP A 314 -16.77 4.05 14.47
N SER A 315 -16.34 2.79 14.44
CA SER A 315 -16.86 1.78 13.50
C SER A 315 -18.34 1.45 13.71
N LEU A 316 -18.86 1.61 14.94
CA LEU A 316 -20.25 1.32 15.29
C LEU A 316 -21.25 2.30 14.67
N SER A 317 -20.78 3.51 14.34
CA SER A 317 -21.61 4.52 13.67
C SER A 317 -21.83 4.27 12.17
N ILE A 318 -21.05 3.38 11.55
CA ILE A 318 -21.22 3.03 10.13
C ILE A 318 -22.42 2.09 9.97
N SER A 319 -23.31 2.43 9.04
CA SER A 319 -24.53 1.68 8.77
C SER A 319 -24.23 0.34 8.10
N GLU A 320 -25.12 -0.64 8.30
CA GLU A 320 -25.01 -1.96 7.69
C GLU A 320 -24.96 -1.89 6.15
N ILE A 321 -25.73 -0.97 5.55
CA ILE A 321 -25.76 -0.76 4.10
C ILE A 321 -24.38 -0.31 3.59
N ASN A 322 -23.73 0.63 4.28
CA ASN A 322 -22.42 1.12 3.87
C ASN A 322 -21.31 0.09 4.10
N TRP A 323 -21.41 -0.72 5.16
CA TRP A 323 -20.52 -1.87 5.34
C TRP A 323 -20.63 -2.87 4.18
N LYS A 324 -21.85 -3.29 3.84
CA LYS A 324 -22.12 -4.21 2.71
C LYS A 324 -21.59 -3.64 1.40
N PHE A 325 -21.83 -2.35 1.15
CA PHE A 325 -21.32 -1.64 -0.02
C PHE A 325 -19.79 -1.67 -0.08
N ALA A 326 -19.11 -1.28 1.01
CA ALA A 326 -17.65 -1.20 1.04
C ALA A 326 -17.00 -2.56 0.81
N ILE A 327 -17.51 -3.62 1.45
CA ILE A 327 -17.01 -4.98 1.29
C ILE A 327 -17.21 -5.46 -0.15
N LYS A 328 -18.41 -5.31 -0.71
CA LYS A 328 -18.68 -5.67 -2.12
C LYS A 328 -17.80 -4.87 -3.08
N ASN A 329 -17.61 -3.58 -2.83
CA ASN A 329 -16.76 -2.73 -3.68
C ASN A 329 -15.30 -3.20 -3.64
N ALA A 330 -14.78 -3.56 -2.47
CA ALA A 330 -13.43 -4.12 -2.36
C ALA A 330 -13.28 -5.44 -3.12
N ILE A 331 -14.29 -6.33 -3.04
CA ILE A 331 -14.30 -7.61 -3.76
C ILE A 331 -14.34 -7.40 -5.28
N ILE A 332 -15.27 -6.58 -5.78
CA ILE A 332 -15.44 -6.32 -7.23
C ILE A 332 -14.16 -5.72 -7.83
N ASN A 333 -13.46 -4.88 -7.08
CA ASN A 333 -12.19 -4.29 -7.51
C ASN A 333 -10.96 -5.17 -7.20
N GLU A 334 -11.17 -6.37 -6.66
CA GLU A 334 -10.11 -7.29 -6.21
C GLU A 334 -9.08 -6.64 -5.26
N HIS A 335 -9.52 -5.68 -4.46
CA HIS A 335 -8.66 -4.84 -3.63
C HIS A 335 -8.46 -5.46 -2.24
N THR A 336 -7.43 -6.29 -2.10
CA THR A 336 -7.20 -7.10 -0.89
C THR A 336 -6.89 -6.29 0.37
N GLU A 337 -6.11 -5.21 0.29
CA GLU A 337 -5.78 -4.37 1.46
C GLU A 337 -7.02 -3.65 2.04
N LEU A 338 -7.82 -3.00 1.19
CA LEU A 338 -9.09 -2.42 1.61
C LEU A 338 -10.01 -3.49 2.23
N LEU A 339 -10.12 -4.66 1.61
CA LEU A 339 -10.92 -5.76 2.14
C LEU A 339 -10.40 -6.22 3.51
N TYR A 340 -9.08 -6.30 3.68
CA TYR A 340 -8.45 -6.68 4.94
C TYR A 340 -8.80 -5.69 6.06
N ILE A 341 -8.68 -4.39 5.80
CA ILE A 341 -9.08 -3.33 6.74
C ILE A 341 -10.56 -3.50 7.13
N LEU A 342 -11.45 -3.67 6.15
CA LEU A 342 -12.88 -3.81 6.40
C LEU A 342 -13.19 -5.04 7.27
N LEU A 343 -12.64 -6.21 6.92
CA LEU A 343 -12.87 -7.45 7.67
C LEU A 343 -12.30 -7.39 9.10
N LYS A 344 -11.13 -6.77 9.27
CA LYS A 344 -10.48 -6.58 10.59
C LYS A 344 -11.36 -5.80 11.58
N TYR A 345 -12.10 -4.79 11.11
CA TYR A 345 -13.03 -4.06 11.97
C TYR A 345 -14.39 -4.75 12.06
N ALA A 346 -14.87 -5.36 10.97
CA ALA A 346 -16.13 -6.10 10.95
C ALA A 346 -16.13 -7.29 11.92
N SER A 347 -15.00 -7.99 12.10
CA SER A 347 -14.86 -9.12 13.03
C SER A 347 -15.17 -8.75 14.49
N LYS A 348 -15.00 -7.47 14.86
CA LYS A 348 -15.24 -6.93 16.19
C LYS A 348 -16.70 -6.48 16.40
N LEU A 349 -17.52 -6.46 15.34
CA LEU A 349 -18.91 -6.01 15.42
C LEU A 349 -19.84 -7.15 15.87
N LYS A 350 -20.80 -6.83 16.74
CA LYS A 350 -21.81 -7.79 17.20
C LYS A 350 -22.76 -8.25 16.09
N ASN A 351 -22.96 -7.42 15.06
CA ASN A 351 -23.86 -7.68 13.92
C ASN A 351 -23.12 -8.15 12.66
N LYS A 352 -21.91 -8.73 12.80
CA LYS A 352 -21.06 -9.18 11.68
C LYS A 352 -21.78 -10.11 10.69
N ASP A 353 -22.66 -10.99 11.16
CA ASP A 353 -23.41 -11.93 10.30
C ASP A 353 -24.43 -11.24 9.39
N LYS A 354 -24.96 -10.09 9.83
CA LYS A 354 -25.85 -9.27 9.00
C LYS A 354 -25.06 -8.53 7.92
N ILE A 355 -23.85 -8.10 8.23
CA ILE A 355 -22.96 -7.38 7.31
C ILE A 355 -22.39 -8.31 6.25
N ILE A 356 -21.90 -9.48 6.66
CA ILE A 356 -21.23 -10.46 5.80
C ILE A 356 -22.17 -11.65 5.62
N SER A 357 -23.03 -11.56 4.60
CA SER A 357 -23.91 -12.67 4.24
C SER A 357 -23.12 -13.88 3.73
N VAL A 358 -23.79 -15.04 3.67
CA VAL A 358 -23.20 -16.27 3.12
C VAL A 358 -22.62 -16.07 1.72
N ASN A 359 -23.41 -15.52 0.79
CA ASN A 359 -22.94 -15.25 -0.57
C ASN A 359 -21.76 -14.25 -0.61
N THR A 360 -21.71 -13.28 0.30
CA THR A 360 -20.59 -12.33 0.35
C THR A 360 -19.31 -13.04 0.80
N ASN A 361 -19.43 -13.99 1.72
CA ASN A 361 -18.32 -14.81 2.16
C ASN A 361 -17.79 -15.71 1.04
N ASP A 362 -18.66 -16.32 0.24
CA ASP A 362 -18.25 -17.14 -0.90
C ASP A 362 -17.43 -16.31 -1.89
N LEU A 363 -17.87 -15.09 -2.20
CA LEU A 363 -17.12 -14.15 -3.04
C LEU A 363 -15.77 -13.72 -2.42
N ILE A 364 -15.69 -13.56 -1.09
CA ILE A 364 -14.43 -13.29 -0.40
C ILE A 364 -13.49 -14.49 -0.54
N MET A 365 -13.99 -15.71 -0.36
CA MET A 365 -13.22 -16.94 -0.50
C MET A 365 -12.71 -17.13 -1.93
N GLU A 366 -13.55 -16.90 -2.94
CA GLU A 366 -13.13 -16.88 -4.35
C GLU A 366 -11.98 -15.90 -4.58
N LEU A 367 -12.06 -14.69 -4.02
CA LEU A 367 -11.01 -13.68 -4.13
C LEU A 367 -9.72 -14.10 -3.40
N ILE A 368 -9.83 -14.66 -2.20
CA ILE A 368 -8.70 -15.20 -1.42
C ILE A 368 -7.99 -16.28 -2.24
N ILE A 369 -8.76 -17.21 -2.81
CA ILE A 369 -8.22 -18.28 -3.67
C ILE A 369 -7.57 -17.65 -4.90
N LYS A 370 -8.20 -16.68 -5.56
CA LYS A 370 -7.66 -16.01 -6.76
C LYS A 370 -6.34 -15.30 -6.48
N LYS A 371 -6.24 -14.54 -5.38
CA LYS A 371 -5.07 -13.72 -5.02
C LYS A 371 -4.04 -14.41 -4.13
N SER A 372 -4.37 -15.58 -3.57
CA SER A 372 -3.55 -16.29 -2.59
C SER A 372 -3.24 -15.44 -1.33
N ASP A 373 -4.17 -14.62 -0.85
CA ASP A 373 -3.95 -13.73 0.32
C ASP A 373 -4.33 -14.41 1.64
N ILE A 374 -3.32 -14.94 2.32
CA ILE A 374 -3.45 -15.71 3.58
C ILE A 374 -4.00 -14.86 4.73
N ARG A 375 -3.72 -13.55 4.75
CA ARG A 375 -4.14 -12.65 5.84
C ARG A 375 -5.65 -12.51 5.89
N LEU A 376 -6.29 -12.50 4.72
CA LEU A 376 -7.74 -12.45 4.59
C LEU A 376 -8.40 -13.74 5.08
N LEU A 377 -7.80 -14.91 4.81
CA LEU A 377 -8.31 -16.21 5.27
C LEU A 377 -8.39 -16.28 6.81
N GLN A 378 -7.35 -15.80 7.50
CA GLN A 378 -7.33 -15.76 8.96
C GLN A 378 -8.49 -14.92 9.52
N LEU A 379 -8.72 -13.72 8.95
CA LEU A 379 -9.80 -12.84 9.37
C LEU A 379 -11.19 -13.41 9.11
N VAL A 380 -11.40 -14.08 7.97
CA VAL A 380 -12.68 -14.74 7.66
C VAL A 380 -13.02 -15.81 8.69
N ASN A 381 -12.02 -16.59 9.12
CA ASN A 381 -12.20 -17.61 10.17
C ASN A 381 -12.56 -16.98 11.54
N GLU A 382 -11.97 -15.84 11.90
CA GLU A 382 -12.33 -15.10 13.12
C GLU A 382 -13.77 -14.56 13.08
N ILE A 383 -14.25 -14.15 11.90
CA ILE A 383 -15.58 -13.57 11.73
C ILE A 383 -16.69 -14.59 11.98
N ARG A 384 -16.60 -15.82 11.47
CA ARG A 384 -17.69 -16.80 11.68
C ARG A 384 -17.62 -17.56 13.01
N GLY A 385 -16.50 -17.47 13.73
CA GLY A 385 -16.19 -18.49 14.73
C GLY A 385 -15.94 -19.82 14.02
N ILE A 386 -15.12 -20.66 14.65
CA ILE A 386 -14.92 -22.04 14.20
C ILE A 386 -16.33 -22.67 14.09
N TYR A 387 -16.64 -23.38 13.00
CA TYR A 387 -17.92 -24.07 12.73
C TYR A 387 -19.05 -23.23 12.07
N SER A 388 -18.92 -22.90 10.78
CA SER A 388 -20.05 -22.98 9.82
C SER A 388 -19.66 -22.54 8.39
N TYR A 389 -18.93 -23.41 7.71
CA TYR A 389 -19.33 -23.85 6.38
C TYR A 389 -19.01 -25.34 6.32
N PRO A 390 -19.86 -26.19 5.75
CA PRO A 390 -19.31 -27.39 5.18
C PRO A 390 -18.40 -26.90 4.04
N LEU A 391 -17.13 -27.31 4.01
CA LEU A 391 -16.35 -27.24 2.77
C LEU A 391 -17.06 -28.17 1.78
N ASN A 392 -18.16 -27.73 1.17
CA ASN A 392 -18.99 -28.59 0.33
C ASN A 392 -18.31 -28.96 -0.99
N ASN A 393 -17.09 -28.48 -1.23
CA ASN A 393 -16.14 -29.19 -2.07
C ASN A 393 -14.70 -28.77 -1.74
N GLU A 394 -14.06 -29.43 -0.77
CA GLU A 394 -12.59 -29.38 -0.62
C GLU A 394 -11.89 -29.62 -1.98
N ASN A 395 -12.54 -30.42 -2.83
CA ASN A 395 -12.17 -30.71 -4.22
C ASN A 395 -12.19 -29.51 -5.17
N GLU A 396 -13.19 -28.62 -5.10
CA GLU A 396 -13.27 -27.46 -5.99
C GLU A 396 -12.16 -26.46 -5.67
N ILE A 397 -11.86 -26.26 -4.39
CA ILE A 397 -10.77 -25.39 -3.95
C ILE A 397 -9.43 -25.96 -4.45
N ILE A 398 -9.24 -27.27 -4.33
CA ILE A 398 -8.03 -27.94 -4.82
C ILE A 398 -7.93 -27.85 -6.34
N GLU A 399 -9.01 -28.08 -7.10
CA GLU A 399 -9.02 -27.91 -8.55
C GLU A 399 -8.67 -26.49 -8.99
N LEU A 400 -9.10 -25.48 -8.23
CA LEU A 400 -8.73 -24.08 -8.49
C LEU A 400 -7.26 -23.78 -8.15
N ILE A 401 -6.74 -24.36 -7.07
CA ILE A 401 -5.32 -24.22 -6.70
C ILE A 401 -4.44 -24.94 -7.75
N LEU A 402 -4.84 -26.12 -8.22
CA LEU A 402 -4.15 -26.92 -9.24
C LEU A 402 -4.08 -26.25 -10.62
N LYS A 403 -4.92 -25.23 -10.90
CA LYS A 403 -4.90 -24.47 -12.16
C LYS A 403 -3.83 -23.37 -12.22
N LYS A 404 -3.05 -23.13 -11.15
CA LYS A 404 -2.04 -22.06 -11.08
C LYS A 404 -0.62 -22.52 -11.49
N ASN A 405 0.36 -21.61 -11.45
CA ASN A 405 1.79 -21.91 -11.74
C ASN A 405 2.46 -22.73 -10.62
N SER A 406 3.26 -23.74 -11.00
CA SER A 406 3.83 -24.82 -10.17
C SER A 406 4.32 -24.42 -8.78
N CYS A 407 5.28 -23.48 -8.68
CA CYS A 407 5.92 -23.18 -7.39
C CYS A 407 4.97 -22.61 -6.32
N ILE A 408 3.87 -21.94 -6.72
CA ILE A 408 2.89 -21.34 -5.80
C ILE A 408 1.80 -22.36 -5.40
N ILE A 409 1.66 -23.46 -6.17
CA ILE A 409 0.63 -24.48 -5.93
C ILE A 409 0.91 -25.20 -4.62
N ILE A 410 2.14 -25.65 -4.38
CA ILE A 410 2.43 -26.55 -3.25
C ILE A 410 2.42 -25.83 -1.90
N GLU A 411 2.92 -24.60 -1.81
CA GLU A 411 2.82 -23.84 -0.55
C GLU A 411 1.35 -23.54 -0.18
N ASN A 412 0.53 -23.19 -1.18
CA ASN A 412 -0.90 -22.94 -0.96
C ASN A 412 -1.68 -24.22 -0.63
N LEU A 413 -1.37 -25.34 -1.29
CA LEU A 413 -1.94 -26.65 -0.92
C LEU A 413 -1.52 -27.02 0.50
N PHE A 414 -0.22 -26.99 0.81
CA PHE A 414 0.30 -27.38 2.13
C PHE A 414 -0.34 -26.58 3.26
N TYR A 415 -0.48 -25.27 3.08
CA TYR A 415 -1.14 -24.40 4.06
C TYR A 415 -2.66 -24.64 4.15
N PHE A 416 -3.34 -24.82 3.00
CA PHE A 416 -4.76 -25.20 2.97
C PHE A 416 -4.99 -26.49 3.77
N PHE A 417 -4.21 -27.53 3.49
CA PHE A 417 -4.27 -28.81 4.18
C PHE A 417 -4.03 -28.67 5.70
N ILE A 418 -3.01 -27.92 6.12
CA ILE A 418 -2.75 -27.65 7.55
C ILE A 418 -3.92 -26.92 8.20
N SER A 419 -4.47 -25.90 7.54
CA SER A 419 -5.58 -25.11 8.07
C SER A 419 -6.85 -25.95 8.24
N VAL A 420 -7.18 -26.81 7.27
CA VAL A 420 -8.33 -27.72 7.34
C VAL A 420 -8.15 -28.73 8.48
N LEU A 421 -6.95 -29.26 8.67
CA LEU A 421 -6.68 -30.28 9.70
C LEU A 421 -6.55 -29.71 11.12
N ASN A 422 -6.13 -28.46 11.27
CA ASN A 422 -6.12 -27.76 12.55
C ASN A 422 -7.53 -27.34 13.00
N ASN A 423 -8.46 -27.20 12.05
CA ASN A 423 -9.84 -26.78 12.32
C ASN A 423 -10.82 -27.93 12.62
N LYS A 424 -10.42 -29.21 12.50
CA LYS A 424 -11.28 -30.36 12.85
C LYS A 424 -11.23 -30.66 14.35
N PRO A 425 -12.38 -30.86 15.04
CA PRO A 425 -12.43 -31.14 16.47
C PRO A 425 -11.71 -32.46 16.78
N PHE A 426 -11.09 -32.55 17.97
CA PHE A 426 -10.20 -33.66 18.37
C PHE A 426 -10.85 -35.06 18.27
N ASN A 427 -12.19 -35.12 18.23
CA ASN A 427 -12.98 -36.35 18.22
C ASN A 427 -13.41 -36.81 16.82
N GLU A 428 -13.28 -35.99 15.79
CA GLU A 428 -13.40 -36.46 14.40
C GLU A 428 -12.02 -36.87 13.91
N SER A 429 -11.90 -38.04 13.29
CA SER A 429 -10.65 -38.41 12.63
C SER A 429 -10.28 -37.28 11.67
N LYS A 430 -9.17 -36.56 11.93
CA LYS A 430 -8.65 -35.47 11.10
C LYS A 430 -8.33 -35.99 9.70
N ARG A 431 -9.36 -36.12 8.87
CA ARG A 431 -9.35 -36.68 7.52
C ARG A 431 -9.97 -35.64 6.61
N LEU A 432 -9.31 -35.29 5.52
CA LEU A 432 -9.81 -34.39 4.46
C LEU A 432 -11.08 -34.95 3.75
N ASN A 433 -11.54 -34.42 2.64
CA ASN A 433 -12.61 -35.01 1.84
C ASN A 433 -12.30 -34.85 0.36
N LEU A 434 -11.28 -35.59 -0.10
CA LEU A 434 -10.77 -35.54 -1.46
C LEU A 434 -11.41 -36.61 -2.35
N THR A 435 -11.72 -36.27 -3.60
CA THR A 435 -11.99 -37.26 -4.65
C THR A 435 -10.71 -38.03 -4.98
N SER A 436 -10.87 -39.26 -5.49
CA SER A 436 -9.74 -40.08 -5.96
C SER A 436 -8.89 -39.34 -6.99
N GLU A 437 -9.53 -38.58 -7.89
CA GLU A 437 -8.86 -37.82 -8.94
C GLU A 437 -7.99 -36.70 -8.36
N ASN A 438 -8.54 -35.85 -7.49
CA ASN A 438 -7.79 -34.72 -6.93
C ASN A 438 -6.69 -35.16 -5.97
N TRP A 439 -6.93 -36.23 -5.22
CA TRP A 439 -5.87 -36.86 -4.43
C TRP A 439 -4.73 -37.35 -5.33
N SER A 440 -5.03 -38.05 -6.44
CA SER A 440 -4.01 -38.54 -7.36
C SER A 440 -3.17 -37.41 -7.99
N LYS A 441 -3.80 -36.28 -8.35
CA LYS A 441 -3.13 -35.07 -8.86
C LYS A 441 -2.21 -34.44 -7.81
N CYS A 442 -2.64 -34.37 -6.55
CA CYS A 442 -1.82 -33.85 -5.46
C CYS A 442 -0.59 -34.74 -5.21
N VAL A 443 -0.77 -36.06 -5.26
CA VAL A 443 0.33 -37.03 -5.12
C VAL A 443 1.32 -36.93 -6.27
N SER A 444 0.85 -36.85 -7.52
CA SER A 444 1.72 -36.73 -8.68
C SER A 444 2.53 -35.43 -8.65
N LEU A 445 1.91 -34.31 -8.29
CA LEU A 445 2.61 -33.04 -8.11
C LEU A 445 3.65 -33.10 -7.00
N ALA A 446 3.30 -33.65 -5.83
CA ALA A 446 4.23 -33.76 -4.71
C ALA A 446 5.47 -34.59 -5.07
N VAL A 447 5.31 -35.65 -5.87
CA VAL A 447 6.41 -36.49 -6.37
C VAL A 447 7.24 -35.76 -7.43
N ASN A 448 6.57 -35.15 -8.42
CA ASN A 448 7.24 -34.46 -9.55
C ASN A 448 8.03 -33.23 -9.10
N GLU A 449 7.52 -32.48 -8.13
CA GLU A 449 8.17 -31.27 -7.62
C GLU A 449 9.02 -31.54 -6.36
N HIS A 450 9.15 -32.81 -5.94
CA HIS A 450 10.02 -33.24 -4.84
C HIS A 450 9.66 -32.67 -3.45
N HIS A 451 8.38 -32.38 -3.21
CA HIS A 451 7.87 -31.90 -1.92
C HIS A 451 7.46 -33.07 -1.02
N PHE A 452 8.44 -33.78 -0.49
CA PHE A 452 8.23 -35.03 0.24
C PHE A 452 7.52 -34.87 1.60
N SER A 453 7.66 -33.72 2.27
CA SER A 453 6.92 -33.43 3.51
C SER A 453 5.42 -33.30 3.24
N PHE A 454 5.06 -32.69 2.11
CA PHE A 454 3.67 -32.59 1.66
C PHE A 454 3.12 -33.97 1.25
N LEU A 455 3.92 -34.76 0.53
CA LEU A 455 3.60 -36.14 0.20
C LEU A 455 3.33 -36.99 1.45
N TYR A 456 4.22 -36.90 2.45
CA TYR A 456 4.06 -37.59 3.73
C TYR A 456 2.77 -37.18 4.44
N TYR A 457 2.47 -35.88 4.47
CA TYR A 457 1.24 -35.35 5.05
C TYR A 457 0.01 -35.92 4.31
N LEU A 458 -0.04 -35.82 2.98
CA LEU A 458 -1.10 -36.38 2.12
C LEU A 458 -1.36 -37.88 2.38
N MET A 459 -0.30 -38.65 2.61
CA MET A 459 -0.39 -40.09 2.86
C MET A 459 -0.87 -40.45 4.26
N ILE A 460 -0.63 -39.59 5.27
CA ILE A 460 -1.04 -39.83 6.66
C ILE A 460 -2.40 -39.24 6.98
N THR A 461 -2.72 -38.08 6.40
CA THR A 461 -3.91 -37.33 6.77
C THR A 461 -5.17 -37.84 6.10
N TYR A 462 -5.15 -38.99 5.41
CA TYR A 462 -6.32 -39.41 4.63
C TYR A 462 -6.66 -40.89 4.51
N ASN A 463 -7.97 -41.11 4.26
CA ASN A 463 -8.73 -42.37 4.33
C ASN A 463 -7.95 -43.59 3.77
N PRO A 464 -7.79 -44.70 4.55
CA PRO A 464 -7.09 -45.91 4.11
C PRO A 464 -7.51 -46.42 2.72
N GLU A 465 -8.76 -46.18 2.32
CA GLU A 465 -9.34 -46.58 1.03
C GLU A 465 -8.63 -45.97 -0.21
N TYR A 466 -8.04 -44.78 -0.13
CA TYR A 466 -7.32 -44.20 -1.28
C TYR A 466 -5.91 -44.78 -1.45
N THR A 467 -5.27 -45.17 -0.35
CA THR A 467 -3.97 -45.87 -0.42
C THR A 467 -4.09 -47.26 -1.04
N THR A 468 -5.29 -47.86 -0.98
CA THR A 468 -5.62 -49.11 -1.69
C THR A 468 -5.92 -48.92 -3.17
N LEU A 469 -6.21 -47.69 -3.64
CA LEU A 469 -6.41 -47.40 -5.07
C LEU A 469 -5.09 -47.27 -5.84
N LEU A 470 -3.97 -47.00 -5.17
CA LEU A 470 -2.67 -46.94 -5.83
C LEU A 470 -2.23 -48.34 -6.28
N SER A 471 -1.89 -48.45 -7.56
CA SER A 471 -1.29 -49.67 -8.09
C SER A 471 0.07 -49.97 -7.45
N VAL A 472 0.47 -51.24 -7.44
CA VAL A 472 1.81 -51.67 -7.00
C VAL A 472 2.91 -50.90 -7.74
N LYS A 473 2.70 -50.57 -9.02
CA LYS A 473 3.63 -49.78 -9.83
C LYS A 473 3.75 -48.33 -9.33
N SER A 474 2.63 -47.70 -9.00
CA SER A 474 2.60 -46.32 -8.49
C SER A 474 3.29 -46.21 -7.12
N TRP A 475 3.05 -47.19 -6.24
CA TRP A 475 3.73 -47.28 -4.96
C TRP A 475 5.24 -47.48 -5.11
N ASN A 476 5.67 -48.35 -6.02
CA ASN A 476 7.09 -48.53 -6.32
C ASN A 476 7.74 -47.25 -6.86
N LEU A 477 7.02 -46.45 -7.65
CA LEU A 477 7.52 -45.15 -8.12
C LEU A 477 7.70 -44.16 -6.95
N ILE A 478 6.71 -44.06 -6.05
CA ILE A 478 6.80 -43.19 -4.86
C ILE A 478 7.95 -43.61 -3.95
N LEU A 479 8.07 -44.90 -3.66
CA LEU A 479 9.10 -45.42 -2.78
C LEU A 479 10.50 -45.29 -3.40
N SER A 480 10.67 -45.61 -4.68
CA SER A 480 11.95 -45.43 -5.38
C SER A 480 12.37 -43.96 -5.48
N THR A 481 11.44 -43.04 -5.74
CA THR A 481 11.74 -41.60 -5.75
C THR A 481 12.18 -41.09 -4.39
N LEU A 482 11.53 -41.51 -3.30
CA LEU A 482 11.99 -41.17 -1.93
C LEU A 482 13.41 -41.65 -1.65
N LEU A 483 13.76 -42.86 -2.10
CA LEU A 483 15.11 -43.41 -1.94
C LEU A 483 16.13 -42.64 -2.79
N LEU A 484 15.81 -42.33 -4.06
CA LEU A 484 16.69 -41.56 -4.95
C LEU A 484 17.04 -40.17 -4.38
N TYR A 485 16.12 -39.55 -3.65
CA TYR A 485 16.31 -38.24 -3.01
C TYR A 485 16.73 -38.32 -1.53
N TYR A 486 17.21 -39.47 -1.07
CA TYR A 486 17.74 -39.69 0.28
C TYR A 486 16.74 -39.32 1.41
N LYS A 487 15.45 -39.60 1.21
CA LYS A 487 14.39 -39.32 2.21
C LYS A 487 14.02 -40.57 3.02
N MET A 488 15.02 -41.23 3.60
CA MET A 488 14.85 -42.48 4.37
C MET A 488 13.86 -42.33 5.54
N ASN A 489 13.87 -41.20 6.25
CA ASN A 489 12.90 -40.95 7.34
C ASN A 489 11.43 -41.01 6.88
N ILE A 490 11.13 -40.48 5.68
CA ILE A 490 9.77 -40.48 5.13
C ILE A 490 9.46 -41.86 4.55
N PHE A 491 10.42 -42.47 3.85
CA PHE A 491 10.33 -43.84 3.36
C PHE A 491 9.96 -44.81 4.48
N ASN A 492 10.68 -44.79 5.60
CA ASN A 492 10.48 -45.69 6.74
C ASN A 492 9.06 -45.62 7.28
N LYS A 493 8.54 -44.41 7.43
CA LYS A 493 7.18 -44.18 7.95
C LYS A 493 6.12 -44.68 6.98
N LEU A 494 6.29 -44.45 5.67
CA LEU A 494 5.37 -44.96 4.65
C LEU A 494 5.46 -46.48 4.49
N TYR A 495 6.67 -47.03 4.52
CA TYR A 495 6.91 -48.46 4.41
C TYR A 495 6.31 -49.22 5.59
N LYS A 496 6.41 -48.71 6.84
CA LYS A 496 5.73 -49.30 8.01
C LYS A 496 4.21 -49.44 7.82
N ILE A 497 3.59 -48.51 7.10
CA ILE A 497 2.13 -48.53 6.85
C ILE A 497 1.76 -49.61 5.83
N LYS A 498 2.65 -49.89 4.85
CA LYS A 498 2.31 -50.70 3.67
C LYS A 498 3.15 -51.94 3.44
N SER A 499 4.10 -52.26 4.31
CA SER A 499 5.05 -53.38 4.14
C SER A 499 4.39 -54.75 3.96
N LYS A 500 3.13 -54.92 4.37
CA LYS A 500 2.37 -56.17 4.17
C LYS A 500 1.64 -56.26 2.82
N ASP A 501 1.39 -55.13 2.17
CA ASP A 501 0.52 -55.03 0.99
C ASP A 501 1.27 -54.83 -0.33
N ILE A 502 2.54 -54.40 -0.28
CA ILE A 502 3.30 -53.97 -1.46
C ILE A 502 4.53 -54.85 -1.64
N LEU A 503 4.64 -55.45 -2.82
CA LEU A 503 5.88 -56.08 -3.27
C LEU A 503 6.82 -55.02 -3.86
N LEU A 504 7.98 -54.82 -3.24
CA LEU A 504 9.01 -53.95 -3.80
C LEU A 504 9.60 -54.54 -5.09
N SER A 505 9.87 -53.69 -6.06
CA SER A 505 10.54 -54.03 -7.32
C SER A 505 12.05 -54.23 -7.09
N SER A 506 12.68 -55.03 -7.96
CA SER A 506 14.12 -55.30 -7.86
C SER A 506 14.98 -54.03 -7.79
N ASN A 507 14.68 -53.01 -8.60
CA ASN A 507 15.42 -51.75 -8.56
C ASN A 507 15.28 -51.04 -7.20
N THR A 508 14.06 -51.00 -6.66
CA THR A 508 13.77 -50.32 -5.38
C THR A 508 14.45 -51.03 -4.21
N ILE A 509 14.43 -52.36 -4.20
CA ILE A 509 15.10 -53.17 -3.17
C ILE A 509 16.62 -52.97 -3.22
N ASN A 510 17.21 -53.00 -4.41
CA ASN A 510 18.64 -52.84 -4.55
C ASN A 510 19.11 -51.41 -4.20
N LEU A 511 18.29 -50.38 -4.43
CA LEU A 511 18.56 -49.02 -3.95
C LEU A 511 18.41 -48.91 -2.43
N LEU A 512 17.35 -49.51 -1.87
CA LEU A 512 17.10 -49.53 -0.42
C LEU A 512 18.27 -50.15 0.33
N ILE A 513 18.76 -51.32 -0.11
CA ILE A 513 19.88 -52.01 0.52
C ILE A 513 21.14 -51.14 0.52
N LYS A 514 21.47 -50.51 -0.62
CA LYS A 514 22.62 -49.61 -0.71
C LYS A 514 22.53 -48.44 0.27
N LEU A 515 21.33 -47.88 0.46
CA LEU A 515 21.10 -46.77 1.39
C LEU A 515 21.15 -47.21 2.85
N ILE A 516 20.57 -48.36 3.19
CA ILE A 516 20.62 -48.90 4.56
C ILE A 516 22.08 -49.11 4.99
N ILE A 517 22.87 -49.77 4.14
CA ILE A 517 24.30 -50.02 4.41
C ILE A 517 25.08 -48.70 4.54
N LYS A 518 24.73 -47.68 3.74
CA LYS A 518 25.41 -46.38 3.76
C LYS A 518 25.06 -45.53 4.99
N GLU A 519 23.80 -45.54 5.43
CA GLU A 519 23.36 -44.72 6.58
C GLU A 519 23.74 -45.32 7.93
N ASN A 520 23.96 -46.64 8.00
CA ASN A 520 24.37 -47.37 9.20
C ASN A 520 23.51 -47.06 10.46
N ASN A 521 22.20 -46.89 10.24
CA ASN A 521 21.25 -46.59 11.30
C ASN A 521 20.48 -47.85 11.71
N GLU A 522 20.61 -48.25 12.99
CA GLU A 522 19.96 -49.45 13.53
C GLU A 522 18.43 -49.42 13.39
N ASP A 523 17.83 -48.23 13.37
CA ASP A 523 16.39 -48.05 13.14
C ASP A 523 15.94 -48.60 11.78
N ASN A 524 16.83 -48.81 10.81
CA ASN A 524 16.49 -49.39 9.51
C ASN A 524 16.47 -50.93 9.52
N ASN A 525 16.98 -51.57 10.56
CA ASN A 525 17.15 -53.03 10.62
C ASN A 525 15.80 -53.77 10.61
N TYR A 526 14.72 -53.16 11.12
CA TYR A 526 13.37 -53.76 11.05
C TYR A 526 12.91 -53.96 9.60
N ILE A 527 13.35 -53.10 8.67
CA ILE A 527 12.97 -53.15 7.26
C ILE A 527 13.49 -54.43 6.64
N LEU A 528 14.77 -54.73 6.87
CA LEU A 528 15.42 -55.96 6.41
C LEU A 528 14.66 -57.19 6.93
N ILE A 529 14.35 -57.22 8.23
CA ILE A 529 13.60 -58.32 8.85
C ILE A 529 12.20 -58.47 8.22
N SER A 530 11.56 -57.37 7.83
CA SER A 530 10.22 -57.39 7.24
C SER A 530 10.16 -57.81 5.77
N LEU A 531 11.30 -57.88 5.06
CA LEU A 531 11.33 -58.32 3.67
C LEU A 531 10.78 -59.74 3.50
N THR A 532 9.99 -59.92 2.45
CA THR A 532 9.42 -61.21 2.05
C THR A 532 10.43 -62.04 1.25
N ASN A 533 10.24 -63.36 1.19
CA ASN A 533 11.13 -64.26 0.44
C ASN A 533 11.22 -63.88 -1.06
N LYS A 534 10.12 -63.37 -1.63
CA LYS A 534 10.10 -62.91 -3.02
C LYS A 534 10.91 -61.63 -3.21
N GLU A 535 10.93 -60.71 -2.24
CA GLU A 535 11.78 -59.52 -2.29
C GLU A 535 13.26 -59.86 -2.11
N ILE A 536 13.57 -60.81 -1.22
CA ILE A 536 14.92 -61.33 -1.05
C ILE A 536 15.46 -61.90 -2.38
N SER A 537 14.59 -62.56 -3.17
CA SER A 537 14.95 -63.07 -4.50
C SER A 537 15.37 -62.00 -5.52
N PHE A 538 14.97 -60.75 -5.30
CA PHE A 538 15.26 -59.65 -6.20
C PHE A 538 16.56 -58.90 -5.87
N ILE A 539 17.21 -59.27 -4.77
CA ILE A 539 18.49 -58.70 -4.37
C ILE A 539 19.56 -59.17 -5.35
N SER A 540 20.29 -58.22 -5.95
CA SER A 540 21.41 -58.53 -6.84
C SER A 540 22.55 -59.20 -6.08
N LYS A 541 23.36 -60.02 -6.78
CA LYS A 541 24.48 -60.75 -6.16
C LYS A 541 25.44 -59.84 -5.38
N GLU A 542 25.76 -58.66 -5.91
CA GLU A 542 26.61 -57.67 -5.23
C GLU A 542 25.98 -57.19 -3.93
N ASN A 543 24.74 -56.70 -3.99
CA ASN A 543 24.03 -56.22 -2.80
C ASN A 543 23.74 -57.34 -1.79
N PHE A 544 23.59 -58.59 -2.24
CA PHE A 544 23.35 -59.74 -1.37
C PHE A 544 24.57 -60.01 -0.48
N ASN A 545 25.77 -59.95 -1.04
CA ASN A 545 27.01 -60.07 -0.26
C ASN A 545 27.15 -58.93 0.73
N SER A 546 26.93 -57.68 0.29
CA SER A 546 27.06 -56.50 1.15
C SER A 546 26.04 -56.49 2.29
N VAL A 547 24.77 -56.83 2.01
CA VAL A 547 23.72 -56.86 3.04
C VAL A 547 23.90 -58.02 4.00
N PHE A 548 24.43 -59.15 3.53
CA PHE A 548 24.76 -60.29 4.39
C PHE A 548 25.85 -59.92 5.40
N LEU A 549 26.94 -59.32 4.93
CA LEU A 549 28.02 -58.84 5.80
C LEU A 549 27.51 -57.80 6.80
N TYR A 550 26.80 -56.77 6.32
CA TYR A 550 26.19 -55.75 7.18
C TYR A 550 25.30 -56.37 8.28
N SER A 551 24.52 -57.39 7.93
CA SER A 551 23.61 -58.04 8.87
C SER A 551 24.36 -58.82 9.95
N VAL A 552 25.49 -59.45 9.60
CA VAL A 552 26.37 -60.16 10.55
C VAL A 552 27.08 -59.18 11.48
N GLU A 553 27.54 -58.04 10.96
CA GLU A 553 28.17 -56.98 11.75
C GLU A 553 27.21 -56.38 12.77
N HIS A 554 25.96 -56.12 12.37
CA HIS A 554 24.91 -55.56 13.23
C HIS A 554 24.07 -56.62 13.97
N ASN A 555 24.46 -57.89 13.90
CA ASN A 555 23.84 -59.00 14.60
C ASN A 555 22.32 -59.18 14.35
N ILE A 556 21.86 -58.99 13.10
CA ILE A 556 20.45 -59.07 12.69
C ILE A 556 20.05 -60.54 12.44
N GLU A 557 19.99 -61.34 13.51
CA GLU A 557 19.87 -62.81 13.43
C GLU A 557 18.70 -63.32 12.58
N LEU A 558 17.50 -62.76 12.76
CA LEU A 558 16.29 -63.18 12.04
C LEU A 558 16.39 -62.98 10.52
N PHE A 559 17.06 -61.91 10.09
CA PHE A 559 17.24 -61.66 8.67
C PHE A 559 18.33 -62.56 8.08
N ILE A 560 19.40 -62.81 8.84
CA ILE A 560 20.43 -63.77 8.47
C ILE A 560 19.84 -65.19 8.29
N GLU A 561 18.97 -65.63 9.22
CA GLU A 561 18.25 -66.90 9.11
C GLU A 561 17.44 -66.99 7.81
N LYS A 562 16.70 -65.93 7.45
CA LYS A 562 15.97 -65.84 6.17
C LYS A 562 16.90 -65.92 4.96
N LEU A 563 18.05 -65.25 4.99
CA LEU A 563 19.05 -65.33 3.90
C LEU A 563 19.63 -66.74 3.77
N PHE A 564 19.82 -67.47 4.89
CA PHE A 564 20.26 -68.86 4.87
C PHE A 564 19.23 -69.85 4.30
N GLU A 565 17.93 -69.54 4.43
CA GLU A 565 16.86 -70.32 3.82
C GLU A 565 16.77 -70.10 2.30
N TYR A 566 17.15 -68.91 1.81
CA TYR A 566 17.00 -68.51 0.42
C TYR A 566 18.33 -68.55 -0.37
N HIS A 567 18.58 -69.65 -1.10
CA HIS A 567 19.69 -69.80 -2.07
C HIS A 567 21.11 -69.38 -1.60
N TYR A 568 21.38 -69.52 -0.31
CA TYR A 568 22.66 -69.17 0.36
C TYR A 568 23.94 -69.60 -0.38
N ARG A 569 23.94 -70.81 -0.96
CA ARG A 569 25.16 -71.42 -1.54
C ARG A 569 25.61 -70.83 -2.87
N ASN A 570 24.71 -70.25 -3.66
CA ASN A 570 25.01 -69.90 -5.07
C ASN A 570 25.32 -68.40 -5.27
N LEU A 571 24.93 -67.54 -4.32
CA LEU A 571 25.01 -66.07 -4.47
C LEU A 571 26.10 -65.44 -3.59
N ILE A 572 26.44 -66.04 -2.44
CA ILE A 572 27.46 -65.51 -1.53
C ILE A 572 28.86 -65.98 -1.95
N THR A 573 29.82 -65.06 -2.01
CA THR A 573 31.22 -65.38 -2.32
C THR A 573 31.90 -66.07 -1.14
N ASP A 574 32.83 -66.98 -1.41
CA ASP A 574 33.54 -67.68 -0.33
C ASP A 574 34.32 -66.73 0.58
N GLU A 575 34.82 -65.62 0.03
CA GLU A 575 35.45 -64.54 0.80
C GLU A 575 34.49 -63.90 1.82
N CYS A 576 33.24 -63.60 1.43
CA CYS A 576 32.24 -63.08 2.36
C CYS A 576 31.88 -64.09 3.45
N LYS A 577 31.85 -65.39 3.12
CA LYS A 577 31.60 -66.45 4.12
C LYS A 577 32.73 -66.53 5.15
N GLU A 578 34.00 -66.43 4.71
CA GLU A 578 35.15 -66.42 5.62
C GLU A 578 35.14 -65.19 6.54
N LEU A 579 34.89 -63.99 5.99
CA LEU A 579 34.82 -62.76 6.79
C LEU A 579 33.72 -62.83 7.85
N CYS A 580 32.54 -63.33 7.47
CA CYS A 580 31.42 -63.50 8.40
C CYS A 580 31.75 -64.51 9.51
N LEU A 581 32.42 -65.61 9.18
CA LEU A 581 32.86 -66.59 10.17
C LEU A 581 33.79 -65.95 11.19
N TYR A 582 34.79 -65.18 10.75
CA TYR A 582 35.71 -64.50 11.66
C TYR A 582 35.00 -63.49 12.55
N HIS A 583 34.06 -62.73 12.00
CA HIS A 583 33.25 -61.79 12.79
C HIS A 583 32.41 -62.51 13.86
N ILE A 584 31.69 -63.57 13.48
CA ILE A 584 30.85 -64.36 14.41
C ILE A 584 31.67 -64.99 15.54
N VAL A 585 32.86 -65.49 15.23
CA VAL A 585 33.80 -66.06 16.21
C VAL A 585 34.27 -64.98 17.19
N ASN A 586 34.62 -63.79 16.67
CA ASN A 586 35.08 -62.68 17.50
C ASN A 586 33.97 -62.11 18.40
N THR A 587 32.72 -62.05 17.91
CA THR A 587 31.56 -61.59 18.70
C THR A 587 30.97 -62.69 19.60
N ASN A 588 31.50 -63.91 19.51
CA ASN A 588 31.04 -65.08 20.26
C ASN A 588 29.54 -65.41 20.07
N ASN A 589 28.95 -65.14 18.89
CA ASN A 589 27.57 -65.51 18.61
C ASN A 589 27.46 -67.00 18.23
N PHE A 590 27.32 -67.86 19.24
CA PHE A 590 27.25 -69.31 19.06
C PHE A 590 26.07 -69.78 18.20
N LYS A 591 24.93 -69.08 18.23
CA LYS A 591 23.73 -69.44 17.47
C LYS A 591 23.96 -69.25 15.97
N LEU A 592 24.43 -68.08 15.56
CA LEU A 592 24.77 -67.81 14.15
C LEU A 592 25.91 -68.71 13.66
N PHE A 593 26.89 -68.97 14.52
CA PHE A 593 27.99 -69.89 14.24
C PHE A 593 27.48 -71.29 13.87
N LYS A 594 26.54 -71.82 14.68
CA LYS A 594 25.90 -73.11 14.43
C LYS A 594 25.15 -73.13 13.10
N ILE A 595 24.35 -72.09 12.82
CA ILE A 595 23.54 -72.01 11.60
C ILE A 595 24.43 -71.97 10.36
N LEU A 596 25.49 -71.14 10.37
CA LEU A 596 26.43 -70.98 9.25
C LEU A 596 27.09 -72.32 8.88
N LEU A 597 27.64 -73.03 9.87
CA LEU A 597 28.35 -74.29 9.64
C LEU A 597 27.44 -75.47 9.26
N LEU A 598 26.22 -75.50 9.77
CA LEU A 598 25.23 -76.52 9.37
C LEU A 598 24.76 -76.31 7.92
N LYS A 599 24.68 -75.06 7.46
CA LYS A 599 24.23 -74.74 6.10
C LYS A 599 25.32 -74.90 5.05
N ASP A 600 26.58 -74.62 5.39
CA ASP A 600 27.71 -74.75 4.45
C ASP A 600 28.95 -75.34 5.13
N LYS A 601 29.09 -76.67 5.04
CA LYS A 601 30.21 -77.42 5.62
C LYS A 601 31.55 -77.10 4.97
N TYR A 602 31.57 -76.56 3.74
CA TYR A 602 32.81 -76.27 3.02
C TYR A 602 33.57 -75.07 3.60
N ILE A 603 32.92 -74.25 4.42
CA ILE A 603 33.54 -73.15 5.16
C ILE A 603 34.58 -73.66 6.19
N CYS A 604 34.47 -74.91 6.65
CA CYS A 604 35.39 -75.55 7.62
C CYS A 604 36.74 -75.98 7.00
N SER A 605 37.39 -75.10 6.24
CA SER A 605 38.76 -75.31 5.78
C SER A 605 39.72 -75.46 6.97
N THR A 606 40.89 -76.06 6.75
CA THR A 606 41.96 -76.17 7.77
C THR A 606 42.34 -74.81 8.36
N LYS A 607 42.40 -73.77 7.52
CA LYS A 607 42.62 -72.38 7.90
C LYS A 607 41.55 -71.88 8.88
N ASN A 608 40.28 -72.06 8.54
CA ASN A 608 39.16 -71.56 9.34
C ASN A 608 39.00 -72.33 10.66
N ARG A 609 39.24 -73.64 10.65
CA ARG A 609 39.30 -74.45 11.89
C ARG A 609 40.38 -73.94 12.85
N ASN A 610 41.59 -73.68 12.34
CA ASN A 610 42.68 -73.14 13.16
C ASN A 610 42.31 -71.76 13.77
N TYR A 611 41.63 -70.90 13.01
CA TYR A 611 41.13 -69.62 13.51
C TYR A 611 40.14 -69.81 14.66
N ILE A 612 39.17 -70.72 14.52
CA ILE A 612 38.15 -70.96 15.55
C ILE A 612 38.75 -71.58 16.81
N TYR A 613 39.73 -72.48 16.66
CA TYR A 613 40.46 -73.02 17.82
C TYR A 613 41.21 -71.96 18.61
N LYS A 614 41.75 -70.97 17.89
CA LYS A 614 42.52 -69.87 18.47
C LYS A 614 41.64 -68.79 19.11
N HIS A 615 40.51 -68.44 18.49
CA HIS A 615 39.71 -67.26 18.86
C HIS A 615 38.28 -67.56 19.32
N GLY A 616 37.74 -68.75 19.05
CA GLY A 616 36.38 -69.12 19.40
C GLY A 616 36.21 -69.58 20.85
N SER A 617 34.97 -69.55 21.33
CA SER A 617 34.60 -70.08 22.65
C SER A 617 34.70 -71.60 22.73
N GLN A 618 34.69 -72.13 23.95
CA GLN A 618 34.74 -73.57 24.18
C GLN A 618 33.57 -74.30 23.51
N GLU A 619 32.39 -73.69 23.49
CA GLU A 619 31.20 -74.22 22.80
C GLU A 619 31.41 -74.34 21.30
N MET A 620 31.98 -73.30 20.66
CA MET A 620 32.32 -73.32 19.23
C MET A 620 33.33 -74.41 18.89
N LYS A 621 34.35 -74.62 19.73
CA LYS A 621 35.37 -75.67 19.56
C LYS A 621 34.75 -77.07 19.66
N CYS A 622 33.93 -77.29 20.68
CA CYS A 622 33.20 -78.55 20.85
C CYS A 622 32.26 -78.81 19.67
N PHE A 623 31.56 -77.78 19.18
CA PHE A 623 30.64 -77.91 18.06
C PHE A 623 31.35 -78.24 16.75
N ILE A 624 32.49 -77.60 16.45
CA ILE A 624 33.29 -77.94 15.27
C ILE A 624 33.79 -79.38 15.29
N ASN A 625 34.13 -79.92 16.46
CA ASN A 625 34.54 -81.32 16.58
C ASN A 625 33.40 -82.30 16.35
N SER A 626 32.15 -81.85 16.50
CA SER A 626 30.97 -82.66 16.23
C SER A 626 30.52 -82.66 14.77
N ILE A 627 31.03 -81.73 13.95
CA ILE A 627 30.75 -81.60 12.50
C ILE A 627 31.85 -82.27 11.69
#